data_AF-A0A5K1K4D4-F1
#
_entry.id   AF-A0A5K1K4D4-F1
#
_cell.length_a   1.000
_cell.length_b   1.000
_cell.length_c   1.000
_cell.angle_alpha   90.00
_cell.angle_beta   90.00
_cell.angle_gamma   90.00
#
_symmetry.space_group_name_H-M   'P 1'
#
loop_
_entity.id
_entity.type
_entity.pdbx_description
1 polymer ?
#
loop_
_entity_poly.entity_id
_entity_poly.type
_entity_poly.pdbx_seq_one_letter_code
_entity_poly.pdbx_strand_id
1 'polypeptide(L)'
;MAIEVVPLPAPPTADAAALKDFGREVKGVNPGTLSPEQFKEVHDLLYKYGALLFRDVDLTPEQQYGLTKAFDPASESYGHGNNKTAGQKKSILHPDLKTIPRVQQVQLIGNGTVYDHEGLAEAKLKHPSHTTFHKTRVSEEDEAKGYTRYYRWHIDAALYDLSPPKVTTLYGVTVPAGPHQTVRYDDGTGDELEVPLGTTAFVDGKNMFDILPPDLKSVAVRTKVKYSPHPYVWMAPAHALPTGLGILSEGLEMSKDELPDWEESKVKVLPMTWKNPVTGELHFQVHPCGVSELLVAPLPEGAKRDGALYPDGAHLTDLKEVRELLYKMQRPAIAPKTPVTTMRRREKDLVLFHNRGVLHTVVGAFKPDQVRAFHQCNLAASDDPAGPSAEDVKKWA
;
A
#
# COMPACT_ATOMS: atom_id res chain seq x y z
N MET A 1 23.45 -20.34 9.86
CA MET A 1 24.14 -19.04 9.76
C MET A 1 23.20 -17.97 10.28
N ALA A 2 23.72 -16.99 11.03
CA ALA A 2 22.89 -15.90 11.53
C ALA A 2 22.47 -14.97 10.39
N ILE A 3 21.25 -14.44 10.45
CA ILE A 3 20.75 -13.46 9.48
C ILE A 3 21.47 -12.12 9.75
N GLU A 4 22.04 -11.52 8.71
CA GLU A 4 22.59 -10.16 8.79
C GLU A 4 21.54 -9.17 8.26
N VAL A 5 21.33 -8.08 8.99
CA VAL A 5 20.42 -7.00 8.60
C VAL A 5 21.14 -5.67 8.51
N VAL A 6 20.96 -4.98 7.38
CA VAL A 6 21.58 -3.68 7.10
C VAL A 6 20.48 -2.65 6.83
N PRO A 7 20.55 -1.43 7.40
CA PRO A 7 19.62 -0.35 7.06
C PRO A 7 19.61 -0.08 5.56
N LEU A 8 18.42 0.20 5.04
CA LEU A 8 18.29 0.62 3.65
C LEU A 8 18.81 2.05 3.46
N PRO A 9 19.38 2.38 2.28
CA PRO A 9 19.81 3.74 2.01
C PRO A 9 18.63 4.70 2.09
N ALA A 10 18.76 5.74 2.92
CA ALA A 10 17.81 6.85 2.96
C ALA A 10 18.00 7.76 1.73
N PRO A 11 16.92 8.31 1.15
CA PRO A 11 17.03 9.43 0.22
C PRO A 11 17.77 10.60 0.90
N PRO A 12 18.57 11.40 0.16
CA PRO A 12 19.29 12.54 0.74
C PRO A 12 18.39 13.56 1.45
N THR A 13 17.12 13.65 1.05
CA THR A 13 16.12 14.58 1.59
C THR A 13 15.37 14.03 2.81
N ALA A 14 15.50 12.74 3.11
CA ALA A 14 14.74 12.10 4.17
C ALA A 14 15.39 12.31 5.54
N ASP A 15 14.57 12.46 6.59
CA ASP A 15 15.06 12.43 7.96
C ASP A 15 15.52 11.01 8.33
N ALA A 16 16.83 10.83 8.46
CA ALA A 16 17.44 9.56 8.84
C ALA A 16 16.93 9.04 10.20
N ALA A 17 16.55 9.93 11.14
CA ALA A 17 15.99 9.53 12.42
C ALA A 17 14.60 8.91 12.26
N ALA A 18 13.81 9.39 11.30
CA ALA A 18 12.50 8.83 10.97
C ALA A 18 12.61 7.47 10.25
N LEU A 19 13.70 7.22 9.53
CA LEU A 19 13.98 5.95 8.85
C LEU A 19 14.72 4.93 9.69
N LYS A 20 15.14 5.28 10.91
CA LYS A 20 16.04 4.44 11.72
C LYS A 20 15.50 3.01 11.91
N ASP A 21 14.18 2.85 12.04
CA ASP A 21 13.50 1.56 12.27
C ASP A 21 12.64 1.15 11.07
N PHE A 22 12.91 1.69 9.88
CA PHE A 22 12.23 1.29 8.66
C PHE A 22 13.20 0.74 7.63
N GLY A 23 12.81 -0.34 6.96
CA GLY A 23 13.53 -0.93 5.84
C GLY A 23 14.84 -1.63 6.22
N ARG A 24 14.99 -2.92 5.89
CA ARG A 24 16.28 -3.63 6.00
C ARG A 24 16.63 -4.43 4.76
N GLU A 25 17.90 -4.43 4.39
CA GLU A 25 18.48 -5.45 3.53
C GLU A 25 18.82 -6.66 4.39
N VAL A 26 18.40 -7.84 3.94
CA VAL A 26 18.58 -9.11 4.65
C VAL A 26 19.58 -9.96 3.87
N LYS A 27 20.61 -10.46 4.56
CA LYS A 27 21.69 -11.26 3.98
C LYS A 27 21.91 -12.57 4.74
N GLY A 28 22.61 -13.50 4.09
CA GLY A 28 23.00 -14.78 4.68
C GLY A 28 21.91 -15.86 4.68
N VAL A 29 20.77 -15.60 4.04
CA VAL A 29 19.65 -16.55 3.89
C VAL A 29 19.06 -16.50 2.48
N ASN A 30 18.51 -17.64 2.04
CA ASN A 30 17.76 -17.73 0.79
C ASN A 30 16.24 -17.70 1.09
N PRO A 31 15.51 -16.67 0.63
CA PRO A 31 14.08 -16.54 0.90
C PRO A 31 13.22 -17.69 0.33
N GLY A 32 13.73 -18.45 -0.65
CA GLY A 32 13.01 -19.57 -1.25
C GLY A 32 13.16 -20.91 -0.50
N THR A 33 14.04 -20.98 0.51
CA THR A 33 14.37 -22.23 1.24
C THR A 33 14.68 -21.97 2.72
N LEU A 34 13.94 -21.05 3.35
CA LEU A 34 14.12 -20.73 4.77
C LEU A 34 13.76 -21.93 5.67
N SER A 35 14.58 -22.19 6.70
CA SER A 35 14.17 -23.06 7.80
C SER A 35 13.05 -22.40 8.62
N PRO A 36 12.29 -23.16 9.44
CA PRO A 36 11.26 -22.58 10.32
C PRO A 36 11.79 -21.47 11.24
N GLU A 37 13.02 -21.62 11.75
CA GLU A 37 13.68 -20.65 12.62
C GLU A 37 14.07 -19.38 11.86
N GLN A 38 14.64 -19.54 10.66
CA GLN A 38 14.97 -18.42 9.79
C GLN A 38 13.72 -17.68 9.33
N PHE A 39 12.65 -18.41 9.01
CA PHE A 39 11.37 -17.81 8.68
C PHE A 39 10.83 -16.99 9.85
N LYS A 40 10.87 -17.52 11.09
CA LYS A 40 10.44 -16.77 12.27
C LYS A 40 11.24 -15.47 12.43
N GLU A 41 12.55 -15.52 12.22
CA GLU A 41 13.39 -14.31 12.29
C GLU A 41 13.05 -13.30 11.18
N VAL A 42 12.88 -13.75 9.93
CA VAL A 42 12.42 -12.91 8.81
C VAL A 42 11.04 -12.33 9.07
N HIS A 43 10.13 -13.10 9.66
CA HIS A 43 8.82 -12.65 10.08
C HIS A 43 8.94 -11.50 11.06
N ASP A 44 9.64 -11.70 12.18
CA ASP A 44 9.76 -10.68 13.23
C ASP A 44 10.49 -9.42 12.70
N LEU A 45 11.49 -9.59 11.84
CA LEU A 45 12.16 -8.49 11.14
C LEU A 45 11.21 -7.71 10.23
N LEU A 46 10.34 -8.38 9.48
CA LEU A 46 9.39 -7.71 8.59
C LEU A 46 8.40 -6.86 9.37
N TYR A 47 7.83 -7.40 10.45
CA TYR A 47 6.90 -6.64 11.28
C TYR A 47 7.58 -5.50 12.03
N LYS A 48 8.86 -5.65 12.39
CA LYS A 48 9.63 -4.58 13.04
C LYS A 48 10.03 -3.46 12.08
N TYR A 49 10.46 -3.80 10.87
CA TYR A 49 11.06 -2.85 9.94
C TYR A 49 10.17 -2.45 8.76
N GLY A 50 8.97 -3.03 8.65
CA GLY A 50 7.96 -2.70 7.63
C GLY A 50 8.27 -3.20 6.22
N ALA A 51 9.53 -3.19 5.80
CA ALA A 51 9.98 -3.70 4.51
C ALA A 51 11.35 -4.38 4.61
N LEU A 52 11.50 -5.49 3.90
CA LEU A 52 12.76 -6.25 3.78
C LEU A 52 13.14 -6.39 2.32
N LEU A 53 14.44 -6.28 2.04
CA LEU A 53 15.03 -6.46 0.73
C LEU A 53 16.02 -7.62 0.75
N PHE A 54 15.82 -8.57 -0.15
CA PHE A 54 16.79 -9.60 -0.48
C PHE A 54 17.36 -9.30 -1.85
N ARG A 55 18.69 -9.23 -1.94
CA ARG A 55 19.41 -8.94 -3.18
C ARG A 55 19.83 -10.22 -3.87
N ASP A 56 19.79 -10.22 -5.19
CA ASP A 56 20.37 -11.26 -6.04
C ASP A 56 19.90 -12.68 -5.66
N VAL A 57 18.58 -12.85 -5.55
CA VAL A 57 17.95 -14.13 -5.22
C VAL A 57 17.34 -14.76 -6.45
N ASP A 58 17.46 -16.09 -6.56
CA ASP A 58 16.76 -16.88 -7.58
C ASP A 58 15.52 -17.53 -6.97
N LEU A 59 14.34 -17.11 -7.42
CA LEU A 59 13.06 -17.62 -6.94
C LEU A 59 12.19 -18.09 -8.09
N THR A 60 11.65 -19.29 -7.94
CA THR A 60 10.49 -19.74 -8.72
C THR A 60 9.19 -19.11 -8.19
N PRO A 61 8.13 -18.99 -9.01
CA PRO A 61 6.80 -18.58 -8.55
C PRO A 61 6.30 -19.43 -7.36
N GLU A 62 6.57 -20.73 -7.35
CA GLU A 62 6.20 -21.63 -6.25
C GLU A 62 6.92 -21.28 -4.94
N GLN A 63 8.21 -20.94 -5.02
CA GLN A 63 8.97 -20.50 -3.84
C GLN A 63 8.49 -19.13 -3.33
N GLN A 64 8.20 -18.19 -4.24
CA GLN A 64 7.62 -16.89 -3.85
C GLN A 64 6.25 -17.06 -3.17
N TYR A 65 5.39 -17.91 -3.73
CA TYR A 65 4.11 -18.25 -3.13
C TYR A 65 4.29 -18.93 -1.76
N GLY A 66 5.18 -19.92 -1.67
CA GLY A 66 5.47 -20.64 -0.42
C GLY A 66 5.93 -19.69 0.70
N LEU A 67 6.84 -18.76 0.39
CA LEU A 67 7.26 -17.71 1.32
C LEU A 67 6.09 -16.81 1.75
N THR A 68 5.27 -16.37 0.79
CA THR A 68 4.12 -15.49 1.06
C THR A 68 3.09 -16.20 1.96
N LYS A 69 2.78 -17.47 1.65
CA LYS A 69 1.85 -18.32 2.40
C LYS A 69 2.34 -18.64 3.81
N ALA A 70 3.65 -18.70 4.05
CA ALA A 70 4.17 -18.97 5.38
C ALA A 70 3.77 -17.90 6.42
N PHE A 71 3.47 -16.66 6.00
CA PHE A 71 2.93 -15.60 6.87
C PHE A 71 1.46 -15.80 7.25
N ASP A 72 0.72 -16.58 6.46
CA ASP A 72 -0.67 -16.94 6.73
C ASP A 72 -1.02 -18.31 6.12
N PRO A 73 -0.69 -19.42 6.80
CA PRO A 73 -0.84 -20.75 6.23
C PRO A 73 -2.28 -21.14 5.84
N ALA A 74 -3.27 -20.46 6.41
CA ALA A 74 -4.69 -20.68 6.13
C ALA A 74 -5.19 -19.92 4.87
N SER A 75 -4.36 -19.06 4.28
CA SER A 75 -4.73 -18.23 3.13
C SER A 75 -4.44 -18.95 1.81
N GLU A 76 -5.43 -18.95 0.91
CA GLU A 76 -5.37 -19.71 -0.35
C GLU A 76 -5.53 -18.85 -1.61
N SER A 77 -6.29 -17.76 -1.53
CA SER A 77 -6.60 -16.91 -2.69
C SER A 77 -5.74 -15.65 -2.74
N TYR A 78 -5.49 -15.15 -3.95
CA TYR A 78 -4.89 -13.83 -4.16
C TYR A 78 -5.68 -12.73 -3.42
N GLY A 79 -5.02 -11.65 -2.97
CA GLY A 79 -5.60 -10.60 -2.14
C GLY A 79 -6.82 -9.88 -2.71
N HIS A 80 -7.03 -9.98 -4.02
CA HIS A 80 -8.19 -9.43 -4.74
C HIS A 80 -9.12 -10.51 -5.33
N GLY A 81 -8.93 -11.77 -4.90
CA GLY A 81 -9.64 -12.94 -5.37
C GLY A 81 -9.05 -13.55 -6.66
N ASN A 82 -9.06 -14.88 -6.76
CA ASN A 82 -8.65 -15.58 -7.98
C ASN A 82 -9.75 -15.37 -9.04
N ASN A 83 -9.42 -14.76 -10.18
CA ASN A 83 -10.31 -14.59 -11.34
C ASN A 83 -11.62 -13.80 -11.14
N LYS A 84 -11.89 -13.17 -9.99
CA LYS A 84 -13.06 -12.28 -9.82
C LYS A 84 -12.87 -10.93 -10.52
N THR A 85 -11.64 -10.43 -10.63
CA THR A 85 -11.31 -9.20 -11.38
C THR A 85 -11.46 -9.37 -12.90
N ALA A 86 -11.17 -10.56 -13.44
CA ALA A 86 -11.29 -10.87 -14.87
C ALA A 86 -12.72 -10.75 -15.43
N GLY A 87 -13.74 -10.94 -14.58
CA GLY A 87 -15.16 -10.76 -14.94
C GLY A 87 -15.66 -9.31 -14.85
N GLN A 88 -14.93 -8.43 -14.14
CA GLN A 88 -15.36 -7.06 -13.84
C GLN A 88 -14.60 -6.05 -14.68
N LYS A 89 -14.94 -5.94 -15.98
CA LYS A 89 -14.32 -5.02 -16.95
C LYS A 89 -14.29 -3.54 -16.50
N LYS A 90 -15.11 -3.16 -15.52
CA LYS A 90 -15.20 -1.80 -14.94
C LYS A 90 -14.20 -1.54 -13.80
N SER A 91 -13.54 -2.57 -13.27
CA SER A 91 -12.58 -2.41 -12.17
C SER A 91 -11.28 -1.78 -12.66
N ILE A 92 -10.79 -0.77 -11.93
CA ILE A 92 -9.53 -0.09 -12.25
C ILE A 92 -8.30 -1.01 -12.13
N LEU A 93 -8.42 -2.18 -11.49
CA LEU A 93 -7.31 -3.14 -11.32
C LEU A 93 -7.18 -4.14 -12.48
N HIS A 94 -8.23 -4.29 -13.30
CA HIS A 94 -8.29 -5.30 -14.37
C HIS A 94 -7.15 -5.22 -15.42
N PRO A 95 -6.71 -4.04 -15.92
CA PRO A 95 -5.74 -4.00 -17.01
C PRO A 95 -4.31 -4.41 -16.60
N ASP A 96 -3.99 -4.44 -15.31
CA ASP A 96 -2.60 -4.40 -14.85
C ASP A 96 -2.03 -5.77 -14.41
N LEU A 97 -2.88 -6.78 -14.18
CA LEU A 97 -2.49 -8.09 -13.64
C LEU A 97 -2.50 -9.17 -14.72
N LYS A 98 -1.40 -9.95 -14.83
CA LYS A 98 -1.33 -11.17 -15.66
C LYS A 98 -1.01 -12.38 -14.78
N THR A 99 -1.95 -13.31 -14.64
CA THR A 99 -1.80 -14.46 -13.73
C THR A 99 -0.85 -15.51 -14.29
N ILE A 100 0.10 -15.99 -13.48
CA ILE A 100 0.97 -17.11 -13.84
C ILE A 100 0.16 -18.42 -13.78
N PRO A 101 0.03 -19.20 -14.88
CA PRO A 101 -0.87 -20.36 -14.91
C PRO A 101 -0.58 -21.44 -13.86
N ARG A 102 0.70 -21.74 -13.61
CA ARG A 102 1.14 -22.78 -12.66
C ARG A 102 0.97 -22.40 -11.19
N VAL A 103 0.96 -21.10 -10.88
CA VAL A 103 0.80 -20.56 -9.51
C VAL A 103 -0.05 -19.29 -9.58
N GLN A 104 -1.37 -19.45 -9.54
CA GLN A 104 -2.32 -18.36 -9.82
C GLN A 104 -2.30 -17.21 -8.79
N GLN A 105 -1.69 -17.43 -7.63
CA GLN A 105 -1.48 -16.41 -6.61
C GLN A 105 -0.34 -15.44 -6.95
N VAL A 106 0.49 -15.79 -7.93
CA VAL A 106 1.58 -14.94 -8.42
C VAL A 106 1.14 -14.26 -9.70
N GLN A 107 1.20 -12.93 -9.69
CA GLN A 107 0.81 -12.06 -10.79
C GLN A 107 2.06 -11.44 -11.42
N LEU A 108 2.14 -11.48 -12.74
CA LEU A 108 3.10 -10.73 -13.54
C LEU A 108 2.54 -9.31 -13.76
N ILE A 109 3.28 -8.31 -13.30
CA ILE A 109 2.96 -6.88 -13.40
C ILE A 109 4.14 -6.10 -13.97
N GLY A 110 3.88 -4.95 -14.60
CA GLY A 110 4.97 -4.11 -15.09
C GLY A 110 4.60 -3.26 -16.29
N ASN A 111 5.52 -3.12 -17.24
CA ASN A 111 5.40 -2.26 -18.41
C ASN A 111 5.98 -2.92 -19.66
N GLY A 112 5.41 -2.63 -20.82
CA GLY A 112 5.89 -3.16 -22.09
C GLY A 112 5.39 -4.57 -22.37
N THR A 113 5.98 -5.25 -23.36
CA THR A 113 5.61 -6.62 -23.72
C THR A 113 6.69 -7.59 -23.28
N VAL A 114 6.27 -8.63 -22.57
CA VAL A 114 7.11 -9.76 -22.16
C VAL A 114 6.68 -10.99 -22.96
N TYR A 115 7.64 -11.78 -23.43
CA TYR A 115 7.41 -13.00 -24.20
C TYR A 115 7.93 -14.23 -23.45
N ASP A 116 7.28 -15.38 -23.67
CA ASP A 116 7.70 -16.69 -23.18
C ASP A 116 8.06 -16.76 -21.69
N HIS A 117 7.26 -16.10 -20.86
CA HIS A 117 7.52 -15.99 -19.42
C HIS A 117 6.53 -16.81 -18.60
N GLU A 118 7.01 -17.81 -17.88
CA GLU A 118 6.23 -18.56 -16.88
C GLU A 118 4.93 -19.19 -17.44
N GLY A 119 4.95 -19.62 -18.69
CA GLY A 119 3.79 -20.19 -19.38
C GLY A 119 2.89 -19.16 -20.09
N LEU A 120 3.28 -17.89 -20.11
CA LEU A 120 2.66 -16.83 -20.89
C LEU A 120 3.49 -16.62 -22.18
N ALA A 121 2.93 -16.99 -23.33
CA ALA A 121 3.59 -16.79 -24.63
C ALA A 121 3.81 -15.29 -24.92
N GLU A 122 2.81 -14.46 -24.63
CA GLU A 122 2.89 -13.01 -24.73
C GLU A 122 2.08 -12.37 -23.60
N ALA A 123 2.70 -11.42 -22.90
CA ALA A 123 2.08 -10.64 -21.85
C ALA A 123 2.35 -9.15 -22.09
N LYS A 124 1.33 -8.42 -22.57
CA LYS A 124 1.34 -6.96 -22.61
C LYS A 124 1.02 -6.39 -21.23
N LEU A 125 2.02 -5.79 -20.60
CA LEU A 125 1.97 -5.18 -19.28
C LEU A 125 1.80 -3.66 -19.41
N LYS A 126 1.11 -3.05 -18.45
CA LYS A 126 0.89 -1.61 -18.42
C LYS A 126 1.28 -1.07 -17.05
N HIS A 127 2.19 -0.11 -17.01
CA HIS A 127 2.53 0.54 -15.76
C HIS A 127 1.37 1.42 -15.30
N PRO A 128 0.93 1.30 -14.03
CA PRO A 128 0.00 2.26 -13.47
C PRO A 128 0.65 3.65 -13.43
N SER A 129 -0.04 4.67 -13.96
CA SER A 129 0.49 6.02 -14.11
C SER A 129 -0.54 7.04 -13.65
N HIS A 130 -0.06 8.13 -13.04
CA HIS A 130 -0.90 9.26 -12.60
C HIS A 130 -1.75 9.80 -13.76
N THR A 131 -1.26 9.75 -14.99
CA THR A 131 -1.97 10.22 -16.20
C THR A 131 -3.29 9.49 -16.45
N THR A 132 -3.48 8.30 -15.89
CA THR A 132 -4.70 7.50 -16.10
C THR A 132 -5.75 7.67 -15.01
N PHE A 133 -5.37 8.20 -13.84
CA PHE A 133 -6.21 8.19 -12.64
C PHE A 133 -6.38 9.58 -12.00
N HIS A 134 -5.42 10.48 -12.18
CA HIS A 134 -5.47 11.82 -11.58
C HIS A 134 -6.33 12.75 -12.42
N LYS A 135 -6.94 13.75 -11.75
CA LYS A 135 -7.73 14.79 -12.42
C LYS A 135 -6.88 15.65 -13.33
N THR A 136 -5.72 16.05 -12.82
CA THR A 136 -4.72 16.83 -13.56
C THR A 136 -3.52 15.95 -13.85
N ARG A 137 -2.78 16.29 -14.90
CA ARG A 137 -1.64 15.50 -15.37
C ARG A 137 -0.43 16.42 -15.49
N VAL A 138 0.76 15.85 -15.26
CA VAL A 138 2.01 16.48 -15.68
C VAL A 138 1.98 16.62 -17.21
N SER A 139 2.43 17.76 -17.73
CA SER A 139 2.48 17.99 -19.18
C SER A 139 3.51 17.08 -19.85
N GLU A 140 3.36 16.82 -21.14
CA GLU A 140 4.35 16.04 -21.90
C GLU A 140 5.76 16.66 -21.86
N GLU A 141 5.84 18.00 -21.84
CA GLU A 141 7.10 18.74 -21.72
C GLU A 141 7.80 18.48 -20.38
N ASP A 142 7.05 18.51 -19.28
CA ASP A 142 7.61 18.26 -17.95
C ASP A 142 7.91 16.77 -17.74
N GLU A 143 7.08 15.87 -18.27
CA GLU A 143 7.38 14.44 -18.27
C GLU A 143 8.69 14.14 -19.04
N ALA A 144 8.91 14.81 -20.18
CA ALA A 144 10.15 14.72 -20.94
C ALA A 144 11.38 15.25 -20.16
N LYS A 145 11.18 16.19 -19.24
CA LYS A 145 12.20 16.67 -18.29
C LYS A 145 12.39 15.74 -17.08
N GLY A 146 11.62 14.67 -16.98
CA GLY A 146 11.72 13.68 -15.90
C GLY A 146 10.76 13.93 -14.72
N TYR A 147 9.79 14.84 -14.83
CA TYR A 147 8.79 15.04 -13.79
C TYR A 147 7.69 13.96 -13.85
N THR A 148 7.22 13.54 -12.68
CA THR A 148 6.16 12.54 -12.53
C THR A 148 5.34 12.83 -11.26
N ARG A 149 4.36 11.97 -10.95
CA ARG A 149 3.61 12.00 -9.69
C ARG A 149 3.51 10.59 -9.12
N TYR A 150 3.16 10.50 -7.84
CA TYR A 150 2.70 9.24 -7.27
C TYR A 150 1.47 8.74 -8.02
N TYR A 151 1.37 7.45 -8.32
CA TYR A 151 0.16 6.91 -8.92
C TYR A 151 -1.02 6.93 -7.93
N ARG A 152 -0.95 6.11 -6.89
CA ARG A 152 -2.00 5.96 -5.88
C ARG A 152 -1.40 5.36 -4.62
N TRP A 153 -1.48 6.09 -3.52
CA TRP A 153 -1.17 5.55 -2.19
C TRP A 153 -2.26 4.58 -1.76
N HIS A 154 -1.87 3.35 -1.42
CA HIS A 154 -2.80 2.30 -1.07
C HIS A 154 -2.19 1.24 -0.14
N ILE A 155 -3.07 0.36 0.33
CA ILE A 155 -2.78 -0.94 0.92
C ILE A 155 -3.26 -1.97 -0.10
N ASP A 156 -2.55 -3.07 -0.33
CA ASP A 156 -3.06 -4.15 -1.19
C ASP A 156 -4.22 -4.80 -0.45
N ALA A 157 -5.46 -4.68 -0.92
CA ALA A 157 -6.63 -5.29 -0.30
C ALA A 157 -7.86 -5.20 -1.22
N ALA A 158 -8.74 -6.20 -1.21
CA ALA A 158 -10.04 -6.08 -1.88
C ALA A 158 -10.96 -5.03 -1.24
N LEU A 159 -10.82 -4.82 0.07
CA LEU A 159 -11.62 -3.90 0.91
C LEU A 159 -13.14 -4.20 0.91
N TYR A 160 -13.53 -5.36 0.39
CA TYR A 160 -14.87 -5.92 0.38
C TYR A 160 -14.74 -7.44 0.32
N ASP A 161 -15.52 -8.17 1.13
CA ASP A 161 -15.54 -9.64 1.28
C ASP A 161 -14.23 -10.21 1.87
N LEU A 162 -13.08 -9.90 1.25
CA LEU A 162 -11.77 -10.43 1.60
C LEU A 162 -11.01 -9.52 2.58
N SER A 163 -10.27 -10.15 3.50
CA SER A 163 -9.45 -9.46 4.49
C SER A 163 -8.11 -9.01 3.91
N PRO A 164 -7.58 -7.84 4.32
CA PRO A 164 -6.30 -7.32 3.84
C PRO A 164 -5.13 -8.31 4.05
N PRO A 165 -4.35 -8.65 3.01
CA PRO A 165 -3.12 -9.42 3.10
C PRO A 165 -2.20 -8.98 4.23
N LYS A 166 -1.51 -9.93 4.88
CA LYS A 166 -0.49 -9.65 5.91
C LYS A 166 0.82 -9.14 5.31
N VAL A 167 1.24 -9.75 4.21
CA VAL A 167 2.48 -9.46 3.49
C VAL A 167 2.21 -9.41 1.99
N THR A 168 3.00 -8.60 1.29
CA THR A 168 3.15 -8.70 -0.16
C THR A 168 4.61 -8.95 -0.48
N THR A 169 4.85 -9.86 -1.44
CA THR A 169 6.17 -10.11 -2.02
C THR A 169 6.23 -9.55 -3.44
N LEU A 170 7.33 -8.90 -3.78
CA LEU A 170 7.54 -8.26 -5.07
C LEU A 170 8.95 -8.58 -5.59
N TYR A 171 9.02 -9.48 -6.57
CA TYR A 171 10.27 -9.99 -7.14
C TYR A 171 10.55 -9.37 -8.50
N GLY A 172 11.75 -8.79 -8.68
CA GLY A 172 12.17 -8.11 -9.90
C GLY A 172 12.70 -9.09 -10.94
N VAL A 173 11.94 -9.32 -12.01
CA VAL A 173 12.34 -10.19 -13.13
C VAL A 173 13.16 -9.38 -14.14
N THR A 174 12.57 -8.29 -14.64
CA THR A 174 13.22 -7.36 -15.56
C THR A 174 13.07 -5.96 -15.00
N VAL A 175 14.19 -5.28 -14.78
CA VAL A 175 14.20 -3.95 -14.17
C VAL A 175 14.96 -3.00 -15.09
N PRO A 176 14.24 -2.12 -15.81
CA PRO A 176 14.88 -1.19 -16.74
C PRO A 176 15.73 -0.17 -15.99
N ALA A 177 16.91 0.12 -16.52
CA ALA A 177 17.71 1.23 -16.06
C ALA A 177 17.19 2.56 -16.66
N GLY A 178 17.40 3.65 -15.94
CA GLY A 178 17.07 4.98 -16.42
C GLY A 178 17.54 6.07 -15.46
N PRO A 179 17.45 7.34 -15.87
CA PRO A 179 17.70 8.46 -14.98
C PRO A 179 16.68 8.48 -13.84
N HIS A 180 17.03 9.17 -12.76
CA HIS A 180 16.07 9.48 -11.72
C HIS A 180 14.98 10.40 -12.27
N GLN A 181 13.81 10.37 -11.64
CA GLN A 181 12.66 11.21 -11.93
C GLN A 181 12.34 12.06 -10.70
N THR A 182 11.64 13.18 -10.91
CA THR A 182 11.22 14.06 -9.83
C THR A 182 9.71 13.97 -9.66
N VAL A 183 9.27 13.47 -8.50
CA VAL A 183 7.87 13.46 -8.10
C VAL A 183 7.47 14.86 -7.69
N ARG A 184 6.44 15.42 -8.32
CA ARG A 184 5.76 16.63 -7.86
C ARG A 184 4.50 16.28 -7.10
N TYR A 185 4.24 17.00 -6.02
CA TYR A 185 3.04 16.79 -5.21
C TYR A 185 1.87 17.62 -5.75
N ASP A 186 2.16 18.80 -6.31
CA ASP A 186 1.22 19.70 -6.97
C ASP A 186 -0.08 19.99 -6.17
N ASP A 187 0.04 20.01 -4.84
CA ASP A 187 -1.03 20.35 -3.90
C ASP A 187 -0.87 21.75 -3.28
N GLY A 188 -0.04 22.59 -3.89
CA GLY A 188 0.25 23.97 -3.45
C GLY A 188 1.38 24.09 -2.44
N THR A 189 1.94 22.98 -1.95
CA THR A 189 3.09 23.00 -1.02
C THR A 189 4.42 23.33 -1.71
N GLY A 190 4.54 23.04 -3.01
CA GLY A 190 5.81 23.07 -3.73
C GLY A 190 6.73 21.89 -3.41
N ASP A 191 6.22 20.86 -2.72
CA ASP A 191 6.98 19.66 -2.41
C ASP A 191 7.38 18.90 -3.69
N GLU A 192 8.64 18.50 -3.75
CA GLU A 192 9.20 17.62 -4.77
C GLU A 192 10.08 16.55 -4.12
N LEU A 193 10.17 15.36 -4.74
CA LEU A 193 11.05 14.27 -4.30
C LEU A 193 11.71 13.59 -5.48
N GLU A 194 13.04 13.52 -5.49
CA GLU A 194 13.80 12.75 -6.47
C GLU A 194 13.71 11.24 -6.17
N VAL A 195 13.41 10.43 -7.18
CA VAL A 195 13.18 9.00 -7.06
C VAL A 195 13.83 8.22 -8.22
N PRO A 196 14.28 6.97 -7.99
CA PRO A 196 14.66 6.08 -9.08
C PRO A 196 13.47 5.76 -10.00
N LEU A 197 13.73 5.62 -11.30
CA LEU A 197 12.73 5.20 -12.30
C LEU A 197 11.98 3.93 -11.87
N GLY A 198 10.65 3.99 -11.83
CA GLY A 198 9.80 2.81 -11.67
C GLY A 198 9.87 2.10 -10.31
N THR A 199 10.30 2.83 -9.29
CA THR A 199 10.41 2.34 -7.93
C THR A 199 9.03 2.22 -7.26
N THR A 200 9.01 1.56 -6.11
CA THR A 200 7.88 1.56 -5.19
C THR A 200 8.26 2.42 -4.00
N ALA A 201 7.45 3.43 -3.73
CA ALA A 201 7.58 4.28 -2.56
C ALA A 201 6.76 3.68 -1.41
N PHE A 202 7.32 3.70 -0.20
CA PHE A 202 6.67 3.21 1.01
C PHE A 202 6.62 4.30 2.08
N VAL A 203 5.54 4.31 2.86
CA VAL A 203 5.42 5.07 4.10
C VAL A 203 5.01 4.13 5.22
N ASP A 204 5.73 4.21 6.33
CA ASP A 204 5.43 3.46 7.55
C ASP A 204 4.21 4.03 8.27
N GLY A 205 3.21 3.18 8.47
CA GLY A 205 1.99 3.52 9.20
C GLY A 205 2.24 3.87 10.66
N LYS A 206 3.28 3.31 11.30
CA LYS A 206 3.64 3.66 12.67
C LYS A 206 4.17 5.09 12.73
N ASN A 207 5.14 5.43 11.89
CA ASN A 207 5.62 6.81 11.76
C ASN A 207 4.49 7.78 11.41
N MET A 208 3.58 7.40 10.51
CA MET A 208 2.39 8.19 10.19
C MET A 208 1.52 8.46 11.42
N PHE A 209 1.29 7.45 12.27
CA PHE A 209 0.58 7.64 13.53
C PHE A 209 1.37 8.51 14.52
N ASP A 210 2.67 8.29 14.66
CA ASP A 210 3.53 8.96 15.65
C ASP A 210 3.65 10.47 15.41
N ILE A 211 3.64 10.92 14.15
CA ILE A 211 3.70 12.34 13.80
C ILE A 211 2.35 13.06 13.92
N LEU A 212 1.23 12.34 14.13
CA LEU A 212 -0.06 12.98 14.32
C LEU A 212 -0.03 13.86 15.58
N PRO A 213 -0.66 15.04 15.54
CA PRO A 213 -0.89 15.83 16.74
C PRO A 213 -1.85 15.08 17.70
N PRO A 214 -1.82 15.40 19.01
CA PRO A 214 -2.56 14.63 20.03
C PRO A 214 -4.07 14.51 19.77
N ASP A 215 -4.71 15.56 19.26
CA ASP A 215 -6.12 15.58 18.89
C ASP A 215 -6.44 14.57 17.77
N LEU A 216 -5.57 14.47 16.76
CA LEU A 216 -5.73 13.50 15.68
C LEU A 216 -5.33 12.08 16.08
N LYS A 217 -4.38 11.89 17.02
CA LYS A 217 -4.12 10.57 17.63
C LYS A 217 -5.36 10.04 18.34
N SER A 218 -6.04 10.90 19.11
CA SER A 218 -7.30 10.55 19.78
C SER A 218 -8.37 10.11 18.80
N VAL A 219 -8.52 10.83 17.68
CA VAL A 219 -9.45 10.41 16.61
C VAL A 219 -9.00 9.07 16.01
N ALA A 220 -7.72 8.90 15.70
CA ALA A 220 -7.21 7.71 15.01
C ALA A 220 -7.41 6.41 15.80
N VAL A 221 -7.29 6.44 17.13
CA VAL A 221 -7.48 5.24 17.97
C VAL A 221 -8.95 4.90 18.24
N ARG A 222 -9.85 5.86 18.06
CA ARG A 222 -11.29 5.71 18.30
C ARG A 222 -12.11 5.49 17.03
N THR A 223 -11.49 5.61 15.85
CA THR A 223 -12.20 5.57 14.57
C THR A 223 -12.18 4.19 13.92
N LYS A 224 -13.34 3.77 13.43
CA LYS A 224 -13.47 2.70 12.44
C LYS A 224 -13.78 3.29 11.06
N VAL A 225 -13.23 2.68 10.04
CA VAL A 225 -13.32 3.06 8.64
C VAL A 225 -14.23 2.06 7.93
N LYS A 226 -15.31 2.56 7.34
CA LYS A 226 -16.20 1.77 6.49
C LYS A 226 -15.86 2.01 5.03
N TYR A 227 -15.65 0.93 4.29
CA TYR A 227 -15.36 0.97 2.86
C TYR A 227 -16.65 0.83 2.03
N SER A 228 -16.65 1.37 0.82
CA SER A 228 -17.76 1.14 -0.11
C SER A 228 -17.79 -0.31 -0.61
N PRO A 229 -18.96 -0.92 -0.85
CA PRO A 229 -19.03 -2.20 -1.58
C PRO A 229 -18.38 -2.06 -2.97
N HIS A 230 -17.66 -3.10 -3.40
CA HIS A 230 -16.89 -3.10 -4.66
C HIS A 230 -16.10 -1.80 -4.88
N PRO A 231 -15.21 -1.41 -3.96
CA PRO A 231 -14.69 -0.04 -3.87
C PRO A 231 -13.96 0.41 -5.14
N TYR A 232 -13.28 -0.52 -5.83
CA TYR A 232 -12.59 -0.28 -7.11
C TYR A 232 -13.51 -0.04 -8.31
N VAL A 233 -14.77 -0.47 -8.22
CA VAL A 233 -15.82 -0.15 -9.21
C VAL A 233 -16.49 1.16 -8.81
N TRP A 234 -16.82 1.30 -7.52
CA TRP A 234 -17.46 2.49 -6.95
C TRP A 234 -16.71 3.79 -7.27
N MET A 235 -15.38 3.80 -7.07
CA MET A 235 -14.57 4.99 -7.31
C MET A 235 -14.05 5.13 -8.74
N ALA A 236 -14.33 4.18 -9.64
CA ALA A 236 -13.76 4.15 -10.99
C ALA A 236 -13.99 5.44 -11.83
N PRO A 237 -15.15 6.13 -11.73
CA PRO A 237 -15.38 7.36 -12.49
C PRO A 237 -14.79 8.63 -11.84
N ALA A 238 -14.40 8.55 -10.56
CA ALA A 238 -13.80 9.66 -9.83
C ALA A 238 -12.28 9.73 -10.07
N HIS A 239 -11.70 10.91 -9.83
CA HIS A 239 -10.29 11.15 -10.10
C HIS A 239 -9.47 11.34 -8.82
N ALA A 240 -8.23 10.89 -8.84
CA ALA A 240 -7.27 11.11 -7.77
C ALA A 240 -6.80 12.56 -7.65
N LEU A 241 -6.41 12.92 -6.42
CA LEU A 241 -5.63 14.10 -6.11
C LEU A 241 -4.24 14.02 -6.77
N PRO A 242 -3.59 15.16 -7.08
CA PRO A 242 -2.24 15.20 -7.66
C PRO A 242 -1.17 14.45 -6.83
N THR A 243 -1.35 14.35 -5.52
CA THR A 243 -0.45 13.59 -4.64
C THR A 243 -0.68 12.07 -4.69
N GLY A 244 -1.70 11.60 -5.40
CA GLY A 244 -2.15 10.21 -5.40
C GLY A 244 -2.74 9.73 -4.07
N LEU A 245 -2.87 10.62 -3.08
CA LEU A 245 -3.35 10.31 -1.73
C LEU A 245 -4.86 10.56 -1.62
N GLY A 246 -5.65 9.58 -2.08
CA GLY A 246 -7.11 9.68 -2.11
C GLY A 246 -7.67 10.24 -3.43
N ILE A 247 -8.97 10.52 -3.44
CA ILE A 247 -9.73 10.97 -4.60
C ILE A 247 -10.47 12.28 -4.31
N LEU A 248 -10.76 13.04 -5.36
CA LEU A 248 -11.49 14.30 -5.28
C LEU A 248 -12.96 14.07 -4.93
N SER A 249 -13.55 14.97 -4.13
CA SER A 249 -14.99 15.02 -3.87
C SER A 249 -15.72 15.76 -4.98
N GLU A 250 -15.87 15.10 -6.12
CA GLU A 250 -16.52 15.64 -7.32
C GLU A 250 -17.88 14.97 -7.63
N GLY A 251 -18.35 14.07 -6.77
CA GLY A 251 -19.66 13.43 -6.88
C GLY A 251 -19.80 12.50 -8.10
N LEU A 252 -18.69 11.90 -8.53
CA LEU A 252 -18.63 10.99 -9.68
C LEU A 252 -18.65 9.51 -9.28
N GLU A 253 -18.61 9.21 -7.99
CA GLU A 253 -18.70 7.85 -7.49
C GLU A 253 -20.04 7.23 -7.88
N MET A 254 -20.01 5.94 -8.23
CA MET A 254 -21.23 5.22 -8.61
C MET A 254 -22.20 5.15 -7.44
N SER A 255 -23.50 5.27 -7.71
CA SER A 255 -24.52 5.02 -6.70
C SER A 255 -24.54 3.53 -6.33
N LYS A 256 -25.08 3.19 -5.14
CA LYS A 256 -25.15 1.79 -4.68
C LYS A 256 -25.94 0.87 -5.61
N ASP A 257 -26.90 1.43 -6.35
CA ASP A 257 -27.76 0.70 -7.29
C ASP A 257 -27.07 0.40 -8.63
N GLU A 258 -25.99 1.12 -8.95
CA GLU A 258 -25.21 0.91 -10.18
C GLU A 258 -24.03 -0.05 -9.97
N LEU A 259 -23.75 -0.41 -8.72
CA LEU A 259 -22.71 -1.37 -8.38
C LEU A 259 -23.14 -2.79 -8.73
N PRO A 260 -22.19 -3.72 -8.95
CA PRO A 260 -22.51 -5.14 -8.96
C PRO A 260 -23.21 -5.55 -7.66
N ASP A 261 -24.03 -6.61 -7.73
CA ASP A 261 -24.72 -7.16 -6.56
C ASP A 261 -23.78 -7.27 -5.35
N TRP A 262 -24.24 -6.77 -4.22
CA TRP A 262 -23.45 -6.68 -3.00
C TRP A 262 -24.30 -6.93 -1.76
N GLU A 263 -23.64 -7.37 -0.70
CA GLU A 263 -24.25 -7.67 0.59
C GLU A 263 -23.58 -6.83 1.68
N GLU A 264 -24.38 -6.20 2.55
CA GLU A 264 -23.86 -5.38 3.65
C GLU A 264 -22.94 -6.18 4.59
N SER A 265 -23.20 -7.47 4.79
CA SER A 265 -22.37 -8.38 5.60
C SER A 265 -20.93 -8.54 5.08
N LYS A 266 -20.67 -8.25 3.80
CA LYS A 266 -19.35 -8.31 3.16
C LYS A 266 -18.63 -6.97 3.18
N VAL A 267 -19.32 -5.88 3.54
CA VAL A 267 -18.71 -4.56 3.67
C VAL A 267 -17.72 -4.57 4.82
N LYS A 268 -16.48 -4.14 4.54
CA LYS A 268 -15.43 -4.09 5.54
C LYS A 268 -15.55 -2.83 6.39
N VAL A 269 -15.60 -3.01 7.71
CA VAL A 269 -15.48 -1.96 8.70
C VAL A 269 -14.25 -2.27 9.55
N LEU A 270 -13.14 -1.59 9.27
CA LEU A 270 -11.85 -1.87 9.87
C LEU A 270 -11.44 -0.74 10.83
N PRO A 271 -10.61 -1.01 11.86
CA PRO A 271 -10.01 0.06 12.66
C PRO A 271 -9.19 1.02 11.77
N MET A 272 -9.13 2.31 12.12
CA MET A 272 -8.27 3.28 11.43
C MET A 272 -6.78 3.05 11.72
N THR A 273 -6.47 2.55 12.92
CA THR A 273 -5.13 2.16 13.34
C THR A 273 -5.06 0.66 13.58
N TRP A 274 -4.09 -0.02 13.00
CA TRP A 274 -3.91 -1.47 13.11
C TRP A 274 -2.77 -1.77 14.09
N LYS A 275 -2.99 -2.72 14.98
CA LYS A 275 -2.00 -3.11 15.99
C LYS A 275 -1.06 -4.15 15.42
N ASN A 276 0.22 -3.86 15.46
CA ASN A 276 1.29 -4.77 15.04
C ASN A 276 1.38 -5.93 16.05
N PRO A 277 1.20 -7.19 15.62
CA PRO A 277 1.20 -8.33 16.55
C PRO A 277 2.58 -8.65 17.13
N VAL A 278 3.67 -8.19 16.50
CA VAL A 278 5.05 -8.43 16.95
C VAL A 278 5.54 -7.29 17.84
N THR A 279 5.37 -6.04 17.43
CA THR A 279 5.89 -4.88 18.19
C THR A 279 4.88 -4.31 19.19
N GLY A 280 3.58 -4.60 19.02
CA GLY A 280 2.49 -4.00 19.81
C GLY A 280 2.18 -2.55 19.44
N GLU A 281 2.86 -1.98 18.45
CA GLU A 281 2.71 -0.58 18.04
C GLU A 281 1.48 -0.39 17.14
N LEU A 282 0.96 0.85 17.09
CA LEU A 282 -0.17 1.22 16.25
C LEU A 282 0.33 1.80 14.94
N HIS A 283 -0.18 1.27 13.83
CA HIS A 283 0.07 1.77 12.50
C HIS A 283 -1.20 2.45 11.98
N PHE A 284 -1.13 3.71 11.55
CA PHE A 284 -2.21 4.33 10.79
C PHE A 284 -2.32 3.63 9.43
N GLN A 285 -3.44 2.95 9.19
CA GLN A 285 -3.61 2.04 8.04
C GLN A 285 -5.01 2.20 7.45
N VAL A 286 -5.13 3.14 6.52
CA VAL A 286 -6.37 3.41 5.80
C VAL A 286 -6.06 3.51 4.32
N HIS A 287 -6.80 2.76 3.50
CA HIS A 287 -6.74 2.94 2.05
C HIS A 287 -7.56 4.18 1.66
N PRO A 288 -6.94 5.29 1.25
CA PRO A 288 -7.59 6.60 1.18
C PRO A 288 -8.70 6.71 0.13
N CYS A 289 -8.64 5.94 -0.96
CA CYS A 289 -9.60 6.08 -2.06
C CYS A 289 -10.93 5.33 -1.83
N GLY A 290 -10.93 4.21 -1.10
CA GLY A 290 -12.09 3.31 -1.00
C GLY A 290 -13.02 3.58 0.18
N VAL A 291 -12.72 4.59 1.00
CA VAL A 291 -13.47 4.91 2.23
C VAL A 291 -14.77 5.62 1.88
N SER A 292 -15.88 5.15 2.45
CA SER A 292 -17.18 5.80 2.32
C SER A 292 -17.61 6.53 3.59
N GLU A 293 -17.28 6.00 4.78
CA GLU A 293 -17.73 6.58 6.06
C GLU A 293 -16.68 6.40 7.16
N LEU A 294 -16.68 7.31 8.13
CA LEU A 294 -15.88 7.21 9.37
C LEU A 294 -16.79 7.16 10.59
N LEU A 295 -16.53 6.20 11.48
CA LEU A 295 -17.28 5.94 12.70
C LEU A 295 -16.36 6.22 13.89
N VAL A 296 -16.46 7.40 14.48
CA VAL A 296 -15.65 7.85 15.62
C VAL A 296 -16.39 7.55 16.91
N ALA A 297 -15.84 6.68 17.76
CA ALA A 297 -16.39 6.41 19.08
C ALA A 297 -16.23 7.64 20.01
N PRO A 298 -17.12 7.84 20.99
CA PRO A 298 -16.95 8.88 22.00
C PRO A 298 -15.65 8.71 22.80
N LEU A 299 -15.21 9.80 23.43
CA LEU A 299 -14.09 9.74 24.34
C LEU A 299 -14.38 8.76 25.50
N PRO A 300 -13.38 7.97 25.94
CA PRO A 300 -13.56 7.13 27.11
C PRO A 300 -13.77 8.00 28.37
N GLU A 301 -14.39 7.41 29.38
CA GLU A 301 -14.61 8.08 30.66
C GLU A 301 -13.28 8.56 31.26
N GLY A 302 -13.27 9.80 31.74
CA GLY A 302 -12.08 10.44 32.32
C GLY A 302 -11.09 11.04 31.33
N ALA A 303 -11.31 10.92 30.01
CA ALA A 303 -10.47 11.59 29.02
C ALA A 303 -10.70 13.11 28.99
N LYS A 304 -9.67 13.86 28.61
CA LYS A 304 -9.73 15.33 28.51
C LYS A 304 -10.60 15.71 27.30
N ARG A 305 -11.70 16.40 27.55
CA ARG A 305 -12.64 16.86 26.51
C ARG A 305 -12.27 18.21 25.88
N ASP A 306 -11.55 19.04 26.61
CA ASP A 306 -11.16 20.38 26.16
C ASP A 306 -10.15 20.29 25.00
N GLY A 307 -10.48 20.91 23.86
CA GLY A 307 -9.72 20.85 22.62
C GLY A 307 -9.80 19.53 21.85
N ALA A 308 -10.63 18.57 22.30
CA ALA A 308 -10.76 17.27 21.65
C ALA A 308 -11.68 17.34 20.41
N LEU A 309 -11.31 16.58 19.37
CA LEU A 309 -12.15 16.37 18.19
C LEU A 309 -13.14 15.23 18.45
N TYR A 310 -14.41 15.46 18.10
CA TYR A 310 -15.51 14.49 18.25
C TYR A 310 -15.59 13.89 19.68
N PRO A 311 -15.73 14.70 20.73
CA PRO A 311 -15.70 14.21 22.11
C PRO A 311 -16.87 13.27 22.44
N ASP A 312 -18.02 13.48 21.80
CA ASP A 312 -19.22 12.64 21.94
C ASP A 312 -19.34 11.57 20.85
N GLY A 313 -18.28 11.39 20.06
CA GLY A 313 -18.28 10.56 18.87
C GLY A 313 -18.86 11.29 17.67
N ALA A 314 -18.74 10.65 16.50
CA ALA A 314 -19.26 11.17 15.26
C ALA A 314 -19.42 10.05 14.23
N HIS A 315 -20.38 10.22 13.32
CA HIS A 315 -20.53 9.39 12.14
C HIS A 315 -20.45 10.31 10.92
N LEU A 316 -19.31 10.27 10.25
CA LEU A 316 -19.05 11.11 9.07
C LEU A 316 -19.48 10.32 7.84
N THR A 317 -20.53 10.80 7.18
CA THR A 317 -21.08 10.22 5.95
C THR A 317 -20.89 11.13 4.74
N ASP A 318 -20.54 12.40 4.95
CA ASP A 318 -20.18 13.30 3.86
C ASP A 318 -18.78 12.95 3.34
N LEU A 319 -18.68 12.61 2.06
CA LEU A 319 -17.42 12.16 1.46
C LEU A 319 -16.33 13.25 1.49
N LYS A 320 -16.71 14.53 1.41
CA LYS A 320 -15.75 15.62 1.48
C LYS A 320 -15.15 15.72 2.87
N GLU A 321 -15.97 15.70 3.93
CA GLU A 321 -15.48 15.69 5.31
C GLU A 321 -14.59 14.46 5.60
N VAL A 322 -15.01 13.27 5.16
CA VAL A 322 -14.24 12.03 5.29
C VAL A 322 -12.86 12.16 4.64
N ARG A 323 -12.81 12.63 3.39
CA ARG A 323 -11.57 12.74 2.61
C ARG A 323 -10.65 13.84 3.13
N GLU A 324 -11.21 14.99 3.53
CA GLU A 324 -10.43 16.09 4.10
C GLU A 324 -9.77 15.68 5.42
N LEU A 325 -10.48 14.95 6.29
CA LEU A 325 -9.92 14.43 7.54
C LEU A 325 -8.79 13.42 7.26
N LEU A 326 -9.03 12.45 6.37
CA LEU A 326 -8.01 11.46 6.00
C LEU A 326 -6.78 12.11 5.37
N TYR A 327 -6.99 13.06 4.45
CA TYR A 327 -5.89 13.80 3.81
C TYR A 327 -5.08 14.57 4.85
N LYS A 328 -5.74 15.27 5.78
CA LYS A 328 -5.06 15.99 6.89
C LYS A 328 -4.20 15.05 7.74
N MET A 329 -4.66 13.83 7.99
CA MET A 329 -3.93 12.84 8.80
C MET A 329 -2.79 12.15 8.04
N GLN A 330 -2.97 11.85 6.76
CA GLN A 330 -2.01 11.06 5.98
C GLN A 330 -0.98 11.92 5.22
N ARG A 331 -1.35 13.13 4.77
CA ARG A 331 -0.48 13.99 3.95
C ARG A 331 0.86 14.34 4.60
N PRO A 332 0.95 14.61 5.91
CA PRO A 332 2.24 14.86 6.56
C PRO A 332 3.22 13.69 6.43
N ALA A 333 2.73 12.44 6.38
CA ALA A 333 3.57 11.26 6.35
C ALA A 333 4.16 10.95 4.97
N ILE A 334 3.60 11.51 3.91
CA ILE A 334 4.15 11.39 2.55
C ILE A 334 5.01 12.59 2.15
N ALA A 335 5.22 13.60 3.01
CA ALA A 335 6.03 14.78 2.65
C ALA A 335 7.50 14.39 2.34
N PRO A 336 8.26 15.18 1.55
CA PRO A 336 9.63 14.82 1.16
C PRO A 336 10.60 14.62 2.34
N LYS A 337 10.34 15.28 3.47
CA LYS A 337 11.14 15.18 4.70
C LYS A 337 10.75 13.99 5.57
N THR A 338 9.55 13.44 5.38
CA THR A 338 9.09 12.24 6.05
C THR A 338 9.55 10.99 5.29
N PRO A 339 9.58 9.82 5.95
CA PRO A 339 10.28 8.63 5.46
C PRO A 339 9.56 7.97 4.26
N VAL A 340 9.55 8.63 3.10
CA VAL A 340 9.23 7.99 1.82
C VAL A 340 10.48 7.22 1.39
N THR A 341 10.51 5.92 1.66
CA THR A 341 11.64 5.11 1.18
C THR A 341 11.39 4.74 -0.26
N THR A 342 12.26 5.23 -1.14
CA THR A 342 12.36 4.74 -2.50
C THR A 342 13.64 3.95 -2.64
N MET A 343 13.55 2.79 -3.28
CA MET A 343 14.71 1.92 -3.46
C MET A 343 14.96 1.68 -4.92
N ARG A 344 16.20 1.88 -5.35
CA ARG A 344 16.59 1.44 -6.69
C ARG A 344 16.49 -0.08 -6.75
N ARG A 345 15.59 -0.53 -7.62
CA ARG A 345 15.38 -1.94 -7.92
C ARG A 345 16.48 -2.43 -8.86
N ARG A 346 16.82 -3.71 -8.71
CA ARG A 346 17.66 -4.49 -9.61
C ARG A 346 16.91 -5.77 -9.95
N GLU A 347 17.28 -6.38 -11.06
CA GLU A 347 16.87 -7.75 -11.33
C GLU A 347 17.29 -8.65 -10.17
N LYS A 348 16.48 -9.66 -9.90
CA LYS A 348 16.64 -10.61 -8.78
C LYS A 348 16.56 -9.99 -7.39
N ASP A 349 16.15 -8.73 -7.26
CA ASP A 349 15.74 -8.21 -5.97
C ASP A 349 14.36 -8.77 -5.58
N LEU A 350 14.21 -9.26 -4.37
CA LEU A 350 12.92 -9.56 -3.74
C LEU A 350 12.64 -8.55 -2.63
N VAL A 351 11.49 -7.89 -2.66
CA VAL A 351 11.00 -7.08 -1.53
C VAL A 351 9.84 -7.78 -0.87
N LEU A 352 9.89 -7.87 0.45
CA LEU A 352 8.75 -8.17 1.31
C LEU A 352 8.35 -6.86 1.96
N PHE A 353 7.05 -6.58 2.01
CA PHE A 353 6.54 -5.49 2.84
C PHE A 353 5.35 -5.93 3.67
N HIS A 354 5.31 -5.46 4.92
CA HIS A 354 4.23 -5.67 5.86
C HIS A 354 3.03 -4.86 5.40
N ASN A 355 2.19 -5.46 4.56
CA ASN A 355 1.04 -4.80 3.93
C ASN A 355 0.05 -4.22 4.98
N ARG A 356 0.04 -4.77 6.20
CA ARG A 356 -0.73 -4.22 7.34
C ARG A 356 -0.02 -3.16 8.17
N GLY A 357 1.15 -2.71 7.75
CA GLY A 357 1.93 -1.70 8.46
C GLY A 357 2.46 -0.57 7.58
N VAL A 358 2.30 -0.66 6.26
CA VAL A 358 2.81 0.34 5.32
C VAL A 358 1.75 0.73 4.30
N LEU A 359 1.78 2.00 3.85
CA LEU A 359 1.17 2.39 2.59
C LEU A 359 2.25 2.39 1.51
N HIS A 360 1.86 2.04 0.28
CA HIS A 360 2.77 2.08 -0.86
C HIS A 360 2.12 2.65 -2.11
N THR A 361 2.97 3.08 -3.03
CA THR A 361 2.58 3.50 -4.37
C THR A 361 3.71 3.19 -5.35
N VAL A 362 3.33 2.86 -6.59
CA VAL A 362 4.28 2.87 -7.70
C VAL A 362 4.58 4.32 -8.08
N VAL A 363 5.81 4.55 -8.54
CA VAL A 363 6.29 5.86 -8.97
C VAL A 363 7.07 5.73 -10.25
N GLY A 364 6.88 6.71 -11.12
CA GLY A 364 7.65 6.87 -12.34
C GLY A 364 6.80 6.79 -13.60
N ALA A 365 7.31 7.41 -14.65
CA ALA A 365 6.74 7.34 -15.99
C ALA A 365 7.66 6.50 -16.86
N PHE A 366 7.14 5.38 -17.38
CA PHE A 366 7.84 4.52 -18.32
C PHE A 366 7.45 4.84 -19.74
N LYS A 367 8.43 4.83 -20.63
CA LYS A 367 8.18 4.77 -22.07
C LYS A 367 7.71 3.36 -22.46
N PRO A 368 6.95 3.21 -23.56
CA PRO A 368 6.44 1.90 -23.98
C PRO A 368 7.53 0.82 -24.21
N ASP A 369 8.74 1.23 -24.61
CA ASP A 369 9.90 0.37 -24.87
C ASP A 369 10.70 0.03 -23.61
N GLN A 370 10.48 0.72 -22.50
CA GLN A 370 11.10 0.40 -21.21
C GLN A 370 10.36 -0.78 -20.56
N VAL A 371 10.80 -1.99 -20.91
CA VAL A 371 10.21 -3.22 -20.39
C VAL A 371 10.55 -3.38 -18.90
N ARG A 372 9.51 -3.53 -18.09
CA ARG A 372 9.58 -3.82 -16.65
C ARG A 372 8.72 -5.04 -16.38
N ALA A 373 9.24 -6.02 -15.64
CA ALA A 373 8.51 -7.22 -15.30
C ALA A 373 8.78 -7.60 -13.84
N PHE A 374 7.72 -7.79 -13.07
CA PHE A 374 7.78 -8.16 -11.66
C PHE A 374 6.78 -9.25 -11.37
N HIS A 375 7.15 -10.19 -10.50
CA HIS A 375 6.20 -11.10 -9.89
C HIS A 375 5.71 -10.50 -8.56
N GLN A 376 4.41 -10.30 -8.44
CA GLN A 376 3.75 -9.89 -7.20
C GLN A 376 2.96 -11.05 -6.63
N CYS A 377 3.09 -11.31 -5.34
CA CYS A 377 2.24 -12.25 -4.62
C CYS A 377 1.75 -11.62 -3.31
N ASN A 378 0.43 -11.61 -3.13
CA ASN A 378 -0.24 -11.28 -1.87
C ASN A 378 -1.47 -12.17 -1.74
N LEU A 379 -1.81 -12.55 -0.51
CA LEU A 379 -2.88 -13.50 -0.24
C LEU A 379 -3.94 -12.84 0.63
N ALA A 380 -5.21 -13.03 0.28
CA ALA A 380 -6.32 -12.60 1.13
C ALA A 380 -6.17 -13.28 2.48
N ALA A 381 -6.07 -12.50 3.54
CA ALA A 381 -5.74 -13.04 4.85
C ALA A 381 -6.89 -13.83 5.46
N SER A 382 -6.56 -14.72 6.38
CA SER A 382 -7.52 -15.55 7.12
C SER A 382 -8.28 -14.79 8.22
N ASP A 383 -7.80 -13.60 8.59
CA ASP A 383 -8.36 -12.74 9.64
C ASP A 383 -8.35 -11.26 9.24
N ASP A 384 -9.18 -10.44 9.88
CA ASP A 384 -9.10 -8.97 9.80
C ASP A 384 -8.06 -8.40 10.79
N PRO A 385 -7.44 -7.26 10.48
CA PRO A 385 -6.45 -6.64 11.36
C PRO A 385 -7.04 -6.25 12.72
N ALA A 386 -6.30 -6.54 13.79
CA ALA A 386 -6.64 -6.09 15.13
C ALA A 386 -6.49 -4.56 15.26
N GLY A 387 -7.42 -3.92 15.95
CA GLY A 387 -7.37 -2.49 16.25
C GLY A 387 -6.65 -2.17 17.56
N PRO A 388 -6.73 -0.92 18.02
CA PRO A 388 -6.24 -0.50 19.33
C PRO A 388 -6.93 -1.28 20.46
N SER A 389 -6.16 -1.63 21.48
CA SER A 389 -6.70 -2.16 22.73
C SER A 389 -7.35 -1.06 23.58
N ALA A 390 -8.08 -1.44 24.63
CA ALA A 390 -8.63 -0.46 25.59
C ALA A 390 -7.54 0.39 26.24
N GLU A 391 -6.35 -0.17 26.48
CA GLU A 391 -5.20 0.56 27.03
C GLU A 391 -4.64 1.58 26.02
N ASP A 392 -4.60 1.20 24.74
CA ASP A 392 -4.18 2.11 23.66
C ASP A 392 -5.16 3.29 23.53
N VAL A 393 -6.46 3.01 23.57
CA VAL A 393 -7.50 4.05 23.56
C VAL A 393 -7.34 4.95 24.79
N LYS A 394 -7.19 4.39 25.99
CA LYS A 394 -6.98 5.20 27.21
C LYS A 394 -5.72 6.07 27.14
N LYS A 395 -4.66 5.60 26.49
CA LYS A 395 -3.39 6.31 26.34
C LYS A 395 -3.48 7.49 25.37
N TRP A 396 -4.20 7.32 24.28
CA TRP A 396 -4.16 8.24 23.14
C TRP A 396 -5.45 9.04 22.92
N ALA A 397 -6.57 8.64 23.53
CA ALA A 397 -7.87 9.30 23.38
C ALA A 397 -8.03 10.57 24.22
#